data_AF-A0AAV4NDE3-F1
#
_entry.id   AF-A0AAV4NDE3-F1
#
_cell.length_a   1.000
_cell.length_b   1.000
_cell.length_c   1.000
_cell.angle_alpha   90.00
_cell.angle_beta   90.00
_cell.angle_gamma   90.00
#
_symmetry.space_group_name_H-M   'P 1'
#
loop_
_entity.id
_entity.type
_entity.pdbx_description
1 polymer ?
#
loop_
_entity_poly.entity_id
_entity_poly.type
_entity_poly.pdbx_seq_one_letter_code
_entity_poly.pdbx_strand_id
1 'polypeptide(L)'
;MTTTKEFDAFVAYGSCERDIVMEILQELEEKEPHFQLCIHERNWLPGRFISDNIVDSVQNSKRTIVILSNNFISSPWFRLELRAAIFQVSGDRKNKLIVIMADKSTTLDDIDTEIRHVISKRTYLVWGERDGSGRNCDM
;
A
#
# COMPACT_ATOMS: atom_id res chain seq x y z
N MET A 1 18.91 -17.35 9.10
CA MET A 1 17.77 -17.95 8.40
C MET A 1 16.94 -16.81 7.83
N THR A 2 16.92 -16.62 6.52
CA THR A 2 16.03 -15.64 5.89
C THR A 2 14.63 -16.23 5.91
N THR A 3 13.76 -15.77 6.82
CA THR A 3 12.33 -16.09 6.77
C THR A 3 11.78 -15.58 5.44
N THR A 4 11.52 -16.51 4.53
CA THR A 4 10.87 -16.22 3.25
C THR A 4 9.44 -15.80 3.54
N LYS A 5 9.16 -14.53 3.32
CA LYS A 5 7.80 -13.99 3.42
C LYS A 5 6.95 -14.56 2.28
N GLU A 6 5.71 -14.91 2.60
CA GLU A 6 4.75 -15.55 1.68
C GLU A 6 4.38 -14.61 0.52
N PHE A 7 4.23 -13.32 0.81
CA PHE A 7 3.81 -12.33 -0.18
C PHE A 7 4.94 -11.36 -0.54
N ASP A 8 4.94 -10.90 -1.78
CA ASP A 8 5.80 -9.81 -2.24
C ASP A 8 5.33 -8.47 -1.69
N ALA A 9 4.02 -8.24 -1.62
CA ALA A 9 3.44 -7.04 -1.06
C ALA A 9 2.07 -7.30 -0.42
N PHE A 10 1.81 -6.60 0.68
CA PHE A 10 0.45 -6.37 1.19
C PHE A 10 -0.06 -5.05 0.61
N VAL A 11 -1.29 -5.04 0.09
CA VAL A 11 -1.94 -3.84 -0.45
C VAL A 11 -3.05 -3.39 0.50
N ALA A 12 -2.87 -2.23 1.12
CA ALA A 12 -3.85 -1.57 1.96
C ALA A 12 -4.58 -0.49 1.16
N TYR A 13 -5.92 -0.56 1.15
CA TYR A 13 -6.79 0.31 0.36
C TYR A 13 -8.20 0.33 0.97
N GLY A 14 -8.97 1.39 0.68
CA GLY A 14 -10.39 1.47 1.04
C GLY A 14 -11.28 0.91 -0.05
N SER A 15 -12.56 0.71 0.26
CA SER A 15 -13.52 0.16 -0.69
C SER A 15 -13.68 1.00 -1.97
N CYS A 16 -13.46 2.31 -1.89
CA CYS A 16 -13.55 3.21 -3.04
C CYS A 16 -12.37 3.07 -4.01
N GLU A 17 -11.22 2.54 -3.56
CA GLU A 17 -10.01 2.37 -4.37
C GLU A 17 -9.93 0.97 -4.98
N ARG A 18 -10.96 0.14 -4.80
CA ARG A 18 -10.97 -1.25 -5.22
C ARG A 18 -10.67 -1.43 -6.71
N ASP A 19 -11.24 -0.59 -7.57
CA ASP A 19 -11.04 -0.71 -9.02
C ASP A 19 -9.56 -0.49 -9.40
N ILE A 20 -8.91 0.50 -8.80
CA ILE A 20 -7.46 0.75 -8.95
C ILE A 20 -6.67 -0.48 -8.50
N VAL A 21 -7.04 -1.09 -7.37
CA VAL A 21 -6.37 -2.29 -6.87
C VAL A 21 -6.54 -3.46 -7.81
N MET A 22 -7.72 -3.67 -8.37
CA MET A 22 -7.95 -4.76 -9.32
C MET A 22 -7.09 -4.61 -10.58
N GLU A 23 -6.93 -3.39 -11.08
CA GLU A 23 -6.01 -3.11 -12.20
C GLU A 23 -4.54 -3.39 -11.79
N ILE A 24 -4.12 -3.00 -10.59
CA ILE A 24 -2.78 -3.30 -10.07
C ILE A 24 -2.55 -4.81 -9.92
N LEU A 25 -3.53 -5.55 -9.40
CA LEU A 25 -3.45 -7.01 -9.25
C LEU A 25 -3.31 -7.66 -10.62
N GLN A 26 -4.09 -7.22 -11.60
CA GLN A 26 -3.99 -7.74 -12.96
C GLN A 26 -2.59 -7.55 -13.55
N GLU A 27 -2.03 -6.35 -13.41
CA GLU A 27 -0.68 -6.05 -13.94
C GLU A 27 0.43 -6.79 -13.20
N LEU A 28 0.33 -6.95 -11.88
CA LEU A 28 1.40 -7.52 -11.06
C LEU A 28 1.31 -9.04 -10.87
N GLU A 29 0.11 -9.63 -10.93
CA GLU A 29 -0.08 -11.07 -10.76
C GLU A 29 -0.14 -11.83 -12.08
N GLU A 30 -0.55 -11.21 -13.20
CA GLU A 30 -0.71 -11.91 -14.49
C GLU A 30 0.47 -11.71 -15.46
N LYS A 31 1.35 -10.73 -15.22
CA LYS A 31 2.47 -10.41 -16.12
C LYS A 31 3.81 -10.73 -15.48
N GLU A 32 4.82 -11.01 -16.31
CA GLU A 32 6.18 -11.23 -15.82
C GLU A 32 6.89 -9.90 -15.46
N PRO A 33 7.61 -9.84 -14.32
CA PRO A 33 7.70 -10.89 -13.29
C PRO A 33 6.42 -10.98 -12.43
N HIS A 34 5.98 -12.21 -12.16
CA HIS A 34 4.79 -12.47 -11.35
C HIS A 34 5.04 -12.16 -9.88
N PHE A 35 4.17 -11.36 -9.28
CA PHE A 35 4.19 -11.04 -7.84
C PHE A 35 3.05 -11.73 -7.11
N GLN A 36 3.28 -12.15 -5.87
CA GLN A 36 2.22 -12.64 -4.98
C GLN A 36 1.75 -11.53 -4.05
N LEU A 37 0.50 -11.10 -4.18
CA LEU A 37 -0.05 -9.98 -3.41
C LEU A 37 -1.02 -10.45 -2.32
N CYS A 38 -0.95 -9.81 -1.15
CA CYS A 38 -1.88 -9.99 -0.05
C CYS A 38 -2.90 -8.85 -0.06
N ILE A 39 -4.20 -9.18 -0.09
CA ILE A 39 -5.30 -8.21 0.01
C ILE A 39 -6.35 -8.68 1.01
N HIS A 40 -7.07 -7.72 1.61
CA HIS A 40 -8.04 -8.03 2.65
C HIS A 40 -9.22 -8.88 2.15
N GLU A 41 -9.67 -8.70 0.91
CA GLU A 41 -10.77 -9.48 0.32
C GLU A 41 -10.45 -10.98 0.14
N ARG A 42 -9.17 -11.35 0.03
CA ARG A 42 -8.74 -12.74 -0.25
C ARG A 42 -8.08 -13.42 0.94
N ASN A 43 -7.30 -12.68 1.71
CA ASN A 43 -6.33 -13.26 2.64
C ASN A 43 -6.71 -13.09 4.11
N TRP A 44 -7.69 -12.24 4.43
CA TRP A 44 -8.09 -12.04 5.82
C TRP A 44 -9.03 -13.15 6.29
N LEU A 45 -8.78 -13.62 7.51
CA LEU A 45 -9.61 -14.65 8.13
C LEU A 45 -10.88 -14.01 8.69
N PRO A 46 -12.09 -14.44 8.27
CA PRO A 46 -13.34 -13.96 8.83
C PRO A 46 -13.43 -14.23 10.33
N GLY A 47 -13.96 -13.28 11.09
CA GLY A 47 -14.11 -13.39 12.54
C GLY A 47 -12.84 -13.08 13.35
N ARG A 48 -11.68 -12.86 12.70
CA ARG A 48 -10.48 -12.32 13.35
C ARG A 48 -10.55 -10.80 13.43
N PHE A 49 -9.92 -10.23 14.47
CA PHE A 49 -9.77 -8.78 14.54
C PHE A 49 -8.98 -8.27 13.34
N ILE A 50 -9.48 -7.17 12.79
CA ILE A 50 -8.89 -6.45 11.68
C ILE A 50 -7.43 -6.07 11.94
N SER A 51 -7.13 -5.59 13.15
CA SER A 51 -5.77 -5.27 13.58
C SER A 51 -4.81 -6.44 13.44
N ASP A 52 -5.26 -7.64 13.80
CA ASP A 52 -4.43 -8.84 13.76
C ASP A 52 -4.22 -9.30 12.31
N ASN A 53 -5.26 -9.20 11.48
CA ASN A 53 -5.15 -9.47 10.05
C ASN A 53 -4.12 -8.54 9.38
N ILE A 54 -4.10 -7.25 9.75
CA ILE A 54 -3.11 -6.29 9.22
C ILE A 54 -1.70 -6.63 9.66
N VAL A 55 -1.50 -6.91 10.96
CA VAL A 55 -0.18 -7.27 11.49
C VAL A 55 0.36 -8.49 10.75
N ASP A 56 -0.46 -9.52 10.59
CA ASP A 56 -0.07 -10.74 9.87
C ASP A 56 0.22 -10.47 8.39
N SER A 57 -0.62 -9.69 7.71
CA SER A 57 -0.39 -9.30 6.31
C SER A 57 0.94 -8.55 6.15
N VAL A 58 1.27 -7.61 7.03
CA VAL A 58 2.52 -6.83 6.99
C VAL A 58 3.73 -7.71 7.32
N GLN A 59 3.62 -8.61 8.30
CA GLN A 59 4.70 -9.50 8.70
C GLN A 59 5.02 -10.52 7.60
N ASN A 60 4.00 -11.05 6.94
CA ASN A 60 4.13 -12.03 5.87
C ASN A 60 4.35 -11.41 4.48
N SER A 61 4.50 -10.08 4.37
CA SER A 61 4.76 -9.38 3.10
C SER A 61 6.13 -8.68 3.04
N LYS A 62 6.85 -8.80 1.93
CA LYS A 62 8.16 -8.13 1.72
C LYS A 62 8.03 -6.61 1.66
N ARG A 63 6.90 -6.11 1.17
CA ARG A 63 6.56 -4.69 1.06
C ARG A 63 5.14 -4.44 1.55
N THR A 64 4.85 -3.17 1.81
CA THR A 64 3.48 -2.70 2.08
C THR A 64 3.18 -1.58 1.10
N ILE A 65 2.15 -1.75 0.29
CA ILE A 65 1.64 -0.75 -0.64
C ILE A 65 0.39 -0.14 0.00
N VAL A 66 0.32 1.17 0.06
CA VAL A 66 -0.86 1.89 0.55
C VAL A 66 -1.39 2.76 -0.58
N ILE A 67 -2.67 2.58 -0.91
CA ILE A 67 -3.38 3.44 -1.85
C ILE A 67 -4.14 4.49 -1.05
N LEU A 68 -3.78 5.76 -1.25
CA LEU A 68 -4.35 6.91 -0.57
C LEU A 68 -5.33 7.63 -1.49
N SER A 69 -6.50 7.93 -0.99
CA SER A 69 -7.44 8.87 -1.61
C SER A 69 -8.02 9.78 -0.52
N ASN A 70 -8.66 10.88 -0.90
CA ASN A 70 -9.35 11.73 0.08
C ASN A 70 -10.48 10.96 0.81
N ASN A 71 -11.15 10.03 0.12
CA ASN A 71 -12.17 9.16 0.73
C ASN A 71 -11.56 8.19 1.75
N PHE A 72 -10.43 7.59 1.39
CA PHE A 72 -9.72 6.68 2.27
C PHE A 72 -9.24 7.43 3.51
N ILE A 73 -8.55 8.55 3.34
CA ILE A 73 -7.98 9.37 4.42
C ILE A 73 -9.04 9.85 5.42
N SER A 74 -10.21 10.29 4.92
CA SER A 74 -11.30 10.78 5.76
C SER A 74 -12.08 9.67 6.47
N SER A 75 -11.87 8.40 6.12
CA SER A 75 -12.59 7.28 6.72
C SER A 75 -12.11 6.97 8.15
N PRO A 76 -13.01 6.56 9.07
CA PRO A 76 -12.60 6.09 10.39
C PRO A 76 -11.68 4.86 10.35
N TRP A 77 -11.82 4.05 9.30
CA TRP A 77 -11.06 2.83 9.04
C TRP A 77 -9.56 3.12 8.83
N PHE A 78 -9.27 4.19 8.09
CA PHE A 78 -7.92 4.66 7.79
C PHE A 78 -7.05 4.90 9.03
N ARG A 79 -7.60 5.52 10.07
CA ARG A 79 -6.81 5.95 11.23
C ARG A 79 -6.29 4.78 12.06
N LEU A 80 -7.02 3.65 12.11
CA LEU A 80 -6.61 2.52 12.92
C LEU A 80 -5.69 1.57 12.16
N GLU A 81 -6.05 1.25 10.92
CA GLU A 81 -5.34 0.24 10.13
C GLU A 81 -4.01 0.74 9.59
N LEU A 82 -3.99 1.96 9.04
CA LEU A 82 -2.79 2.52 8.45
C LEU A 82 -1.75 2.82 9.53
N ARG A 83 -2.18 3.30 10.71
CA ARG A 83 -1.27 3.55 11.83
C ARG A 83 -0.61 2.27 12.30
N ALA A 84 -1.37 1.18 12.43
CA ALA A 84 -0.83 -0.13 12.78
C ALA A 84 0.17 -0.62 11.72
N ALA A 85 -0.21 -0.57 10.43
CA ALA A 85 0.67 -0.97 9.33
C ALA A 85 1.95 -0.13 9.26
N ILE A 86 1.85 1.20 9.34
CA ILE A 86 2.98 2.12 9.30
C ILE A 86 3.91 1.92 10.50
N PHE A 87 3.35 1.75 11.70
CA PHE A 87 4.15 1.51 12.89
C PHE A 87 4.94 0.20 12.78
N GLN A 88 4.30 -0.88 12.31
CA GLN A 88 4.96 -2.16 12.07
C GLN A 88 6.05 -2.05 10.99
N VAL A 89 5.77 -1.37 9.88
CA VAL A 89 6.76 -1.14 8.81
C VAL A 89 7.91 -0.25 9.28
N SER A 90 7.67 0.68 10.20
CA SER A 90 8.72 1.55 10.75
C SER A 90 9.66 0.80 11.70
N GLY A 91 9.17 -0.25 12.37
CA GLY A 91 9.97 -1.20 13.14
C GLY A 91 10.71 -2.23 12.28
N ASP A 92 10.09 -2.73 11.21
CA ASP A 92 10.69 -3.69 10.27
C ASP A 92 11.50 -2.97 9.18
N ARG A 93 12.80 -2.73 9.43
CA ARG A 93 13.73 -2.11 8.46
C ARG A 93 13.77 -2.78 7.08
N LYS A 94 13.29 -4.03 6.95
CA LYS A 94 13.25 -4.76 5.67
C LYS A 94 11.94 -4.57 4.91
N ASN A 95 10.84 -4.29 5.60
CA ASN A 95 9.58 -3.93 4.97
C ASN A 95 9.64 -2.46 4.55
N LYS A 96 9.50 -2.18 3.25
CA LYS A 96 9.45 -0.81 2.74
C LYS A 96 8.00 -0.47 2.39
N LEU A 97 7.52 0.64 2.95
CA LEU A 97 6.28 1.29 2.56
C LEU A 97 6.43 1.91 1.16
N ILE A 98 5.48 1.62 0.29
CA ILE A 98 5.25 2.23 -1.03
C ILE A 98 3.90 2.93 -0.94
N VAL A 99 3.84 4.18 -1.39
CA VAL A 99 2.61 4.99 -1.33
C VAL A 99 2.17 5.32 -2.75
N ILE A 100 0.89 5.09 -3.04
CA ILE A 100 0.23 5.43 -4.30
C ILE A 100 -0.91 6.39 -3.97
N MET A 101 -0.92 7.58 -4.55
CA MET A 101 -2.07 8.48 -4.52
C MET A 101 -3.05 8.05 -5.62
N ALA A 102 -4.32 7.85 -5.27
CA ALA A 102 -5.36 7.43 -6.21
C ALA A 102 -5.61 8.48 -7.30
N ASP A 103 -5.37 9.75 -7.01
CA ASP A 103 -5.41 10.84 -7.97
C ASP A 103 -4.56 12.05 -7.52
N LYS A 104 -4.42 13.06 -8.40
CA LYS A 104 -3.66 14.30 -8.13
C LYS A 104 -4.31 15.21 -7.09
N SER A 105 -5.58 15.03 -6.81
CA SER A 105 -6.34 15.82 -5.82
C SER A 105 -6.21 15.27 -4.41
N THR A 106 -5.61 14.09 -4.24
CA THR A 106 -5.39 13.47 -2.94
C THR A 106 -4.43 14.31 -2.11
N THR A 107 -4.89 14.83 -0.98
CA THR A 107 -4.08 15.64 -0.06
C THR A 107 -3.83 14.86 1.23
N LEU A 108 -2.70 15.15 1.89
CA LEU A 108 -2.33 14.54 3.17
C LEU A 108 -2.65 15.45 4.36
N ASP A 109 -3.53 16.45 4.15
CA ASP A 109 -3.79 17.48 5.16
C ASP A 109 -4.65 16.98 6.31
N ASP A 110 -5.56 16.04 6.04
CA ASP A 110 -6.43 15.40 7.04
C ASP A 110 -5.79 14.17 7.70
N ILE A 111 -4.51 13.91 7.42
CA ILE A 111 -3.76 12.79 8.00
C ILE A 111 -3.05 13.23 9.29
N ASP A 112 -3.08 12.35 10.29
CA ASP A 112 -2.30 12.52 11.53
C ASP A 112 -0.84 12.89 11.24
N THR A 113 -0.31 13.90 11.93
CA THR A 113 1.04 14.45 11.71
C THR A 113 2.14 13.39 11.71
N GLU A 114 2.01 12.36 12.54
CA GLU A 114 2.94 11.23 12.62
C GLU A 114 2.97 10.42 11.31
N ILE A 115 1.80 10.08 10.77
CA ILE A 115 1.66 9.34 9.52
C ILE A 115 2.11 10.21 8.34
N ARG A 116 1.71 11.49 8.34
CA ARG A 116 2.15 12.47 7.33
C ARG A 116 3.68 12.58 7.30
N HIS A 117 4.33 12.54 8.45
CA HIS A 117 5.79 12.58 8.55
C HIS A 117 6.48 11.33 7.99
N VAL A 118 5.87 10.15 8.14
CA VAL A 118 6.40 8.92 7.54
C VAL A 118 6.22 8.93 6.03
N ILE A 119 5.06 9.38 5.54
CA ILE A 119 4.74 9.43 4.11
C ILE A 119 5.60 10.50 3.42
N SER A 120 5.72 11.71 3.97
CA SER A 120 6.43 12.83 3.34
C SER A 120 7.93 12.61 3.16
N LYS A 121 8.51 11.70 3.93
CA LYS A 121 9.91 11.28 3.79
C LYS A 121 10.15 10.25 2.69
N ARG A 122 9.09 9.74 2.06
CA ARG A 122 9.15 8.70 1.02
C ARG A 122 8.63 9.25 -0.29
N THR A 123 9.18 8.77 -1.39
CA THR A 123 8.63 9.03 -2.73
C THR A 123 7.30 8.29 -2.88
N TYR A 124 6.28 8.98 -3.37
CA TYR A 124 4.97 8.40 -3.70
C TYR A 124 4.76 8.42 -5.21
N LEU A 125 3.90 7.52 -5.68
CA LEU A 125 3.42 7.47 -7.05
C LEU A 125 2.02 8.10 -7.12
N VAL A 126 1.62 8.61 -8.28
CA VAL A 126 0.25 9.05 -8.53
C VAL A 126 -0.36 8.16 -9.61
N TRP A 127 -1.52 7.58 -9.30
CA TRP A 127 -2.22 6.71 -10.22
C TRP A 127 -2.69 7.48 -11.47
N GLY A 128 -2.59 6.84 -12.63
CA GLY A 128 -2.94 7.43 -13.92
C GLY A 128 -1.97 8.49 -14.45
N GLU A 129 -0.96 8.90 -13.68
CA GLU A 129 0.12 9.75 -14.18
C GLU A 129 1.17 8.87 -14.85
N ARG A 130 1.19 8.89 -16.19
CA ARG A 130 2.36 8.42 -16.93
C ARG A 130 3.45 9.46 -16.74
N ASP A 131 4.62 9.03 -16.25
CA ASP A 131 5.82 9.84 -16.40
C ASP A 131 5.94 10.21 -17.88
N GLY A 132 5.84 11.50 -18.20
CA GLY A 132 6.12 12.03 -19.53
C GLY A 132 7.57 11.82 -19.98
N SER A 133 8.33 10.94 -19.32
CA SER A 133 9.65 10.49 -19.77
C SER A 133 9.54 9.28 -20.67
N GLY A 134 8.85 9.47 -21.81
CA GLY A 134 9.46 9.12 -23.09
C GLY A 134 10.59 10.12 -23.41
N ARG A 135 11.50 10.38 -22.46
CA ARG A 135 12.74 11.06 -22.79
C ARG A 135 13.56 10.01 -23.53
N ASN A 136 13.59 10.19 -24.84
CA ASN A 136 14.66 9.80 -25.71
C ASN A 136 15.93 9.51 -24.90
N CYS A 137 16.33 8.24 -24.85
CA CYS A 137 17.71 7.89 -24.57
C CYS A 137 18.52 8.40 -25.76
N ASP A 138 18.82 9.69 -25.80
CA ASP A 138 19.84 10.22 -26.69
C ASP A 138 21.21 9.96 -26.05
N MET A 139 21.88 8.96 -26.65
CA MET A 139 23.31 8.62 -26.69
C MET A 139 24.15 8.69 -25.41
#